data_AF-A0A2T9ZIV8-F1
#
_entry.id   AF-A0A2T9ZIV8-F1
#
_cell.length_a   1.000
_cell.length_b   1.000
_cell.length_c   1.000
_cell.angle_alpha   90.00
_cell.angle_beta   90.00
_cell.angle_gamma   90.00
#
_symmetry.space_group_name_H-M   'P 1'
#
loop_
_entity.id
_entity.type
_entity.pdbx_description
1 polymer ?
#
loop_
_entity_poly.entity_id
_entity_poly.type
_entity_poly.pdbx_seq_one_letter_code
_entity_poly.pdbx_strand_id
1 'polypeptide(L)'
;MTFNLLIKPLSRQVPRVMSRSFTSRRLEKIPAPLENCKTPEEFLKLIGRDTVKHVSHFKEWKDLFIANGATMSEMGIPIKPRKWIMSWTSKMRLDFKSYAFNLLFD
;
A
#
# COMPACT_ATOMS: atom_id res chain seq x y z
N MET A 1 -34.52 28.16 -54.27
CA MET A 1 -34.55 26.78 -53.73
C MET A 1 -33.20 26.50 -53.08
N THR A 2 -33.07 26.74 -51.77
CA THR A 2 -31.82 26.61 -51.02
C THR A 2 -31.82 25.30 -50.24
N PHE A 3 -30.90 24.39 -50.55
CA PHE A 3 -30.63 23.20 -49.74
C PHE A 3 -29.27 23.34 -49.08
N ASN A 4 -29.25 23.75 -47.81
CA ASN A 4 -28.06 23.64 -46.96
C ASN A 4 -28.02 22.24 -46.37
N LEU A 5 -27.15 21.38 -46.92
CA LEU A 5 -26.83 20.08 -46.32
C LEU A 5 -25.80 20.31 -45.21
N LEU A 6 -26.30 20.43 -43.97
CA LEU A 6 -25.47 20.48 -42.77
C LEU A 6 -25.01 19.06 -42.40
N ILE A 7 -23.84 18.65 -42.91
CA ILE A 7 -23.15 17.44 -42.44
C ILE A 7 -22.41 17.81 -41.15
N LYS A 8 -22.95 17.41 -40.00
CA LYS A 8 -22.21 17.50 -38.72
C LYS A 8 -21.13 16.40 -38.72
N PRO A 9 -19.86 16.71 -38.41
CA PRO A 9 -18.85 15.68 -38.28
C PRO A 9 -19.15 14.82 -37.05
N LEU A 10 -19.23 13.49 -37.25
CA LEU A 10 -19.26 12.53 -36.15
C LEU A 10 -17.93 12.61 -35.39
N SER A 11 -17.93 13.31 -34.25
CA SER A 11 -16.86 13.21 -33.27
C SER A 11 -16.92 11.82 -32.62
N ARG A 12 -16.14 10.87 -33.17
CA ARG A 12 -15.94 9.55 -32.56
C ARG A 12 -14.94 9.71 -31.42
N GLN A 13 -15.44 10.07 -30.24
CA GLN A 13 -14.67 10.01 -29.00
C GLN A 13 -14.32 8.54 -28.72
N VAL A 14 -13.06 8.16 -28.87
CA VAL A 14 -12.58 6.81 -28.54
C VAL A 14 -12.35 6.75 -27.02
N PRO A 15 -12.97 5.83 -26.27
CA PRO A 15 -12.71 5.72 -24.84
C PRO A 15 -11.24 5.34 -24.62
N ARG A 16 -10.53 6.16 -23.84
CA ARG A 16 -9.14 5.93 -23.44
C ARG A 16 -9.09 4.80 -22.41
N VAL A 17 -9.07 3.55 -22.86
CA VAL A 17 -8.87 2.40 -21.97
C VAL A 17 -7.40 2.31 -21.58
N MET A 18 -7.02 3.03 -20.53
CA MET A 18 -5.75 2.78 -19.84
C MET A 18 -5.94 1.61 -18.87
N SER A 19 -5.79 0.39 -19.37
CA SER A 19 -5.69 -0.78 -18.49
C SER A 19 -4.33 -0.75 -17.81
N ARG A 20 -4.26 -0.11 -16.64
CA ARG A 20 -3.11 -0.28 -15.74
C ARG A 20 -3.23 -1.66 -15.12
N SER A 21 -2.67 -2.66 -15.79
CA SER A 21 -2.40 -3.95 -15.15
C SER A 21 -1.35 -3.73 -14.06
N PHE A 22 -1.81 -3.63 -12.82
CA PHE A 22 -0.95 -3.82 -11.67
C PHE A 22 -0.82 -5.32 -11.46
N THR A 23 -0.14 -6.02 -12.37
CA THR A 23 0.38 -7.35 -12.03
C THR A 23 1.24 -7.16 -10.79
N SER A 24 0.73 -7.76 -9.72
CA SER A 24 1.26 -7.68 -8.37
C SER A 24 2.77 -7.89 -8.42
N ARG A 25 3.56 -6.87 -8.05
CA ARG A 25 4.93 -7.09 -7.60
C ARG A 25 4.82 -7.94 -6.34
N ARG A 26 4.75 -9.25 -6.54
CA ARG A 26 4.84 -10.25 -5.47
C ARG A 26 6.25 -10.09 -4.92
N LEU A 27 6.38 -9.25 -3.90
CA LEU A 27 7.61 -9.13 -3.11
C LEU A 27 7.65 -10.40 -2.25
N GLU A 28 8.08 -11.49 -2.90
CA GLU A 28 8.16 -12.87 -2.39
C GLU A 28 9.11 -13.01 -1.19
N LYS A 29 9.87 -11.98 -0.84
CA LYS A 29 10.74 -11.99 0.34
C LYS A 29 10.07 -11.25 1.50
N ILE A 30 9.59 -12.02 2.46
CA ILE A 30 9.40 -11.53 3.83
C ILE A 30 10.81 -11.19 4.34
N PRO A 31 11.10 -9.91 4.67
CA PRO A 31 12.40 -9.57 5.21
C PRO A 31 12.61 -10.30 6.54
N ALA A 32 13.84 -10.74 6.78
CA ALA A 32 14.20 -11.26 8.09
C ALA A 32 13.85 -10.22 9.17
N PRO A 33 13.39 -10.65 10.35
CA PRO A 33 13.17 -9.73 11.46
C PRO A 33 14.43 -8.91 11.71
N LEU A 34 14.26 -7.60 11.96
CA LEU A 34 15.40 -6.75 12.29
C LEU A 34 15.91 -7.14 13.69
N GLU A 35 17.20 -6.92 13.95
CA GLU A 35 17.78 -7.13 15.29
C GLU A 35 17.03 -6.35 16.38
N ASN A 36 16.51 -5.17 16.03
CA ASN A 36 15.83 -4.25 16.94
C ASN A 36 14.29 -4.32 16.85
N CYS A 37 13.74 -5.17 15.98
CA CYS A 37 12.29 -5.26 15.76
C CYS A 37 11.92 -6.67 15.30
N LYS A 38 11.57 -7.51 16.29
CA LYS A 38 11.27 -8.94 16.10
C LYS A 38 9.78 -9.22 16.16
N THR A 39 9.00 -8.33 16.76
CA THR A 39 7.55 -8.49 16.93
C THR A 39 6.75 -7.49 16.09
N PRO A 40 5.52 -7.87 15.65
CA PRO A 40 4.59 -6.91 15.02
C PRO A 40 4.29 -5.71 15.92
N GLU A 41 4.24 -5.91 17.23
CA GLU A 41 3.99 -4.85 18.21
C GLU A 41 5.10 -3.79 18.22
N GLU A 42 6.37 -4.23 18.28
CA GLU A 42 7.52 -3.33 18.19
C GLU A 42 7.50 -2.54 16.88
N PHE A 43 7.16 -3.19 15.77
CA PHE A 43 7.09 -2.52 14.47
C PHE A 43 5.99 -1.45 14.43
N LEU A 44 4.79 -1.78 14.90
CA LEU A 44 3.66 -0.86 14.91
C LEU A 44 3.90 0.31 15.88
N LYS A 45 4.62 0.09 16.98
CA LYS A 45 5.10 1.16 17.86
C LYS A 45 6.14 2.04 17.16
N LEU A 46 7.12 1.43 16.47
CA LEU A 46 8.19 2.13 15.76
C LEU A 46 7.66 3.05 14.65
N ILE A 47 6.72 2.57 13.83
CA ILE A 47 6.17 3.38 12.74
C ILE A 47 5.15 4.43 13.22
N GLY A 48 4.67 4.32 14.47
CA GLY A 48 3.76 5.25 15.13
C GLY A 48 2.38 5.40 14.47
N ARG A 49 1.84 6.63 14.50
CA ARG A 49 0.62 7.04 13.76
C ARG A 49 -0.65 6.24 14.13
N ASP A 50 -0.86 5.99 15.44
CA ASP A 50 -1.99 5.24 16.00
C ASP A 50 -2.10 3.77 15.57
N THR A 51 -1.09 3.22 14.88
CA THR A 51 -1.15 1.83 14.40
C THR A 51 -1.03 0.78 15.50
N VAL A 52 -0.54 1.18 16.69
CA VAL A 52 -0.45 0.35 17.90
C VAL A 52 -1.82 -0.20 18.33
N LYS A 53 -2.91 0.52 18.05
CA LYS A 53 -4.28 0.09 18.40
C LYS A 53 -4.72 -1.16 17.62
N HIS A 54 -4.03 -1.48 16.53
CA HIS A 54 -4.35 -2.59 15.65
C HIS A 54 -3.41 -3.80 15.82
N VAL A 55 -2.54 -3.78 16.83
CA VAL A 55 -1.60 -4.88 17.13
C VAL A 55 -2.34 -6.21 17.35
N SER A 56 -3.50 -6.18 18.02
CA SER A 56 -4.29 -7.38 18.31
C SER A 56 -4.73 -8.17 17.07
N HIS A 57 -4.69 -7.56 15.88
CA HIS A 57 -5.02 -8.23 14.62
C HIS A 57 -3.84 -8.99 14.00
N PHE A 58 -2.60 -8.71 14.41
CA PHE A 58 -1.39 -9.31 13.85
C PHE A 58 -0.68 -10.16 14.91
N LYS A 59 -0.67 -11.48 14.71
CA LYS A 59 -0.06 -12.41 15.67
C LYS A 59 1.40 -12.65 15.37
N GLU A 60 1.72 -12.92 14.11
CA GLU A 60 3.09 -13.22 13.68
C GLU A 60 3.69 -12.10 12.83
N TRP A 61 5.03 -12.03 12.84
CA TRP A 61 5.78 -11.16 11.93
C TRP A 61 5.38 -11.40 10.47
N LYS A 62 5.18 -12.67 10.10
CA LYS A 62 4.78 -13.05 8.73
C LYS A 62 3.41 -12.48 8.35
N ASP A 63 2.45 -12.51 9.27
CA ASP A 63 1.08 -12.02 9.03
C ASP A 63 1.07 -10.55 8.63
N LEU A 64 1.91 -9.73 9.27
CA LEU A 64 2.04 -8.31 8.98
C LEU A 64 2.48 -8.04 7.53
N PHE A 65 3.43 -8.83 7.00
CA PHE A 65 3.95 -8.65 5.64
C PHE A 65 3.07 -9.34 4.59
N ILE A 66 2.36 -10.41 4.95
CA ILE A 66 1.43 -11.11 4.06
C ILE A 66 0.13 -10.31 3.90
N ALA A 67 -0.31 -9.61 4.95
CA ALA A 67 -1.54 -8.84 4.95
C ALA A 67 -1.54 -7.79 3.82
N ASN A 68 -2.62 -7.80 3.05
CA ASN A 68 -2.90 -6.87 1.97
C ASN A 68 -3.99 -5.87 2.36
N GLY A 69 -4.23 -4.86 1.51
CA GLY A 69 -5.23 -3.83 1.81
C GLY A 69 -6.68 -4.34 1.93
N ALA A 70 -7.00 -5.52 1.38
CA ALA A 70 -8.33 -6.13 1.51
C ALA A 70 -8.47 -6.83 2.88
N THR A 71 -7.51 -7.70 3.23
CA THR A 71 -7.46 -8.39 4.54
C THR A 71 -7.43 -7.40 5.71
N MET A 72 -6.66 -6.31 5.62
CA MET A 72 -6.67 -5.25 6.64
C MET A 72 -8.02 -4.51 6.71
N SER A 73 -8.76 -4.45 5.60
CA SER A 73 -10.12 -3.90 5.60
C SER A 73 -11.09 -4.80 6.35
N GLU A 74 -11.00 -6.11 6.11
CA GLU A 74 -11.83 -7.13 6.76
C GLU A 74 -11.55 -7.19 8.26
N MET A 75 -10.30 -6.94 8.67
CA MET A 75 -9.91 -6.79 10.08
C MET A 75 -10.43 -5.49 10.73
N GLY A 76 -11.10 -4.60 9.99
CA GLY A 76 -11.65 -3.35 10.50
C GLY A 76 -10.63 -2.21 10.61
N ILE A 77 -9.44 -2.33 9.98
CA ILE A 77 -8.41 -1.30 10.03
C ILE A 77 -8.79 -0.13 9.09
N PRO A 78 -8.88 1.11 9.59
CA PRO A 78 -9.23 2.27 8.76
C PRO A 78 -8.23 2.50 7.61
N ILE A 79 -8.66 3.24 6.59
CA ILE A 79 -7.88 3.44 5.34
C ILE A 79 -6.51 4.09 5.61
N LYS A 80 -6.45 5.07 6.51
CA LYS A 80 -5.21 5.80 6.87
C LYS A 80 -4.13 4.87 7.47
N PRO A 81 -4.38 4.18 8.60
CA PRO A 81 -3.40 3.26 9.20
C PRO A 81 -3.04 2.12 8.25
N ARG A 82 -3.99 1.61 7.47
CA ARG A 82 -3.73 0.58 6.46
C ARG A 82 -2.71 1.00 5.42
N LYS A 83 -2.91 2.17 4.80
CA LYS A 83 -1.96 2.72 3.81
C LYS A 83 -0.58 2.98 4.44
N TRP A 84 -0.56 3.42 5.69
CA TRP A 84 0.68 3.65 6.44
C TRP A 84 1.47 2.36 6.64
N ILE A 85 0.83 1.31 7.18
CA ILE A 85 1.44 0.00 7.39
C ILE A 85 1.96 -0.57 6.06
N MET A 86 1.14 -0.54 5.01
CA MET A 86 1.55 -1.04 3.68
C MET A 86 2.73 -0.27 3.07
N SER A 87 2.81 1.06 3.30
CA SER A 87 3.94 1.86 2.85
C SER A 87 5.23 1.45 3.57
N TRP A 88 5.14 1.25 4.89
CA TRP A 88 6.27 0.83 5.71
C TRP A 88 6.75 -0.59 5.41
N THR A 89 5.85 -1.56 5.25
CA THR A 89 6.23 -2.93 4.88
C THR A 89 6.86 -2.98 3.49
N SER A 90 6.37 -2.14 2.55
CA SER A 90 6.99 -2.00 1.23
C SER A 90 8.39 -1.39 1.30
N LYS A 91 8.60 -0.37 2.14
CA LYS A 91 9.93 0.22 2.39
C LYS A 91 10.89 -0.81 3.00
N MET A 92 10.43 -1.62 3.95
CA MET A 92 11.26 -2.68 4.55
C MET A 92 11.72 -3.73 3.54
N ARG A 93 10.86 -4.08 2.58
CA ARG A 93 11.19 -5.02 1.50
C ARG A 93 12.20 -4.47 0.49
N LEU A 94 12.26 -3.15 0.33
CA LEU A 94 13.17 -2.46 -0.59
C LEU A 94 14.55 -2.16 0.01
N ASP A 95 14.81 -2.63 1.23
CA ASP A 95 15.98 -2.36 2.08
C ASP A 95 15.81 -1.13 3.00
N PHE A 96 15.53 -1.42 4.27
CA PHE A 96 15.30 -0.46 5.36
C PHE A 96 16.60 0.20 5.86
N LYS A 97 17.77 -0.35 5.51
CA LYS A 97 19.06 0.12 6.05
C LYS A 97 19.34 1.60 5.75
N SER A 98 18.79 2.12 4.65
CA SER A 98 18.89 3.53 4.26
C SER A 98 17.90 4.46 4.99
N TYR A 99 16.80 3.94 5.52
CA TYR A 99 15.68 4.75 6.04
C TYR A 99 15.55 4.75 7.56
N ALA A 100 16.11 3.76 8.25
CA ALA A 100 16.10 3.67 9.72
C ALA A 100 16.83 4.85 10.39
N PHE A 101 17.88 5.38 9.74
CA PHE A 101 18.73 6.42 10.30
C PHE A 101 17.98 7.75 10.51
N ASN A 102 16.94 8.04 9.72
CA ASN A 102 16.20 9.30 9.77
C ASN A 102 14.96 9.27 10.68
N LEU A 103 14.69 8.16 11.40
CA LEU A 103 13.55 8.05 12.32
C LEU A 103 13.93 7.76 13.77
N LEU A 104 15.22 7.58 14.04
CA LEU A 104 15.73 7.38 15.40
C LEU A 104 16.34 8.66 16.01
N PHE A 105 16.47 9.74 15.24
CA PHE A 105 17.01 11.03 15.69
C PHE A 105 16.32 12.20 14.98
N ASP A 106 15.12 12.56 15.45
CA ASP A 106 14.62 13.95 15.52
C ASP A 106 13.57 14.01 16.64
#